data_AF-A0AAW6KJJ9-F1
#
_entry.id   AF-A0AAW6KJJ9-F1
#
_cell.length_a   1.000
_cell.length_b   1.000
_cell.length_c   1.000
_cell.angle_alpha   90.00
_cell.angle_beta   90.00
_cell.angle_gamma   90.00
#
_symmetry.space_group_name_H-M   'P 1'
#
loop_
_entity.id
_entity.type
_entity.pdbx_description
1 polymer ?
#
loop_
_entity_poly.entity_id
_entity_poly.type
_entity_poly.pdbx_seq_one_letter_code
_entity_poly.pdbx_strand_id
1 'polypeptide(L)'
;MQQRTFRLGKIDIYFPDSVIKKYWFYADVAALLNQETTEQAVSLIRKELKQRGFGRIAFDSEADGTSVSYRDGQKVFEVAAVINELYNPSFMVSQELRDSFKEEIANYKIPKGQNYKIGDKIIVPDSHNTYFHIMQMIDEYEGSAVCILFNKVYKGMDEAASAEIGKDLLKEHVFAAMCLQESYIIDYTFKVISSNHEPLARVLYTNRRNRLLDETFPDISIQELFELERNAANSDFMKESRQKLSYLTWSN
;
A
#
# COMPACT_ATOMS: atom_id res chain seq x y z
N MET A 1 9.05 -7.74 -1.33
CA MET A 1 9.45 -8.60 -0.18
C MET A 1 8.39 -9.69 -0.01
N GLN A 2 8.77 -10.93 0.32
CA GLN A 2 7.77 -11.98 0.58
C GLN A 2 7.13 -11.72 1.95
N GLN A 3 5.81 -11.49 1.96
CA GLN A 3 5.05 -11.23 3.18
C GLN A 3 5.11 -12.48 4.09
N ARG A 4 5.48 -12.30 5.36
CA ARG A 4 5.54 -13.42 6.32
C ARG A 4 4.11 -13.82 6.69
N THR A 5 3.82 -15.11 6.58
CA THR A 5 2.51 -15.68 6.91
C THR A 5 2.65 -16.85 7.87
N PHE A 6 1.60 -17.09 8.65
CA PHE A 6 1.42 -18.27 9.47
C PHE A 6 0.07 -18.89 9.15
N ARG A 7 0.08 -20.14 8.71
CA ARG A 7 -1.13 -20.85 8.32
C ARG A 7 -1.75 -21.57 9.52
N LEU A 8 -2.96 -21.16 9.88
CA LEU A 8 -3.81 -21.82 10.88
C LEU A 8 -5.00 -22.45 10.17
N GLY A 9 -4.91 -23.75 9.89
CA GLY A 9 -5.94 -24.51 9.17
C GLY A 9 -6.23 -23.92 7.78
N LYS A 10 -7.40 -23.30 7.63
CA LYS A 10 -7.89 -22.64 6.40
C LYS A 10 -7.57 -21.15 6.32
N ILE A 11 -7.00 -20.56 7.38
CA ILE A 11 -6.72 -19.12 7.46
C ILE A 11 -5.20 -18.91 7.40
N ASP A 12 -4.77 -18.06 6.48
CA ASP A 12 -3.41 -17.54 6.46
C ASP A 12 -3.38 -16.21 7.23
N ILE A 13 -2.62 -16.18 8.33
CA ILE A 13 -2.41 -14.98 9.14
C ILE A 13 -1.16 -14.28 8.62
N TYR A 14 -1.33 -13.05 8.13
CA TYR A 14 -0.25 -12.19 7.66
C TYR A 14 0.34 -11.41 8.84
N PHE A 15 1.67 -11.38 8.87
CA PHE A 15 2.42 -10.61 9.86
C PHE A 15 2.51 -9.13 9.43
N PRO A 16 2.73 -8.21 10.37
CA PRO A 16 2.91 -6.80 10.05
C PRO A 16 4.07 -6.58 9.06
N ASP A 17 3.82 -5.84 7.99
CA ASP A 17 4.87 -5.32 7.12
C ASP A 17 5.12 -3.83 7.40
N SER A 18 5.98 -3.22 6.58
CA SER A 18 6.32 -1.80 6.67
C SER A 18 5.13 -0.87 6.46
N VAL A 19 4.07 -1.34 5.78
CA VAL A 19 2.89 -0.55 5.40
C VAL A 19 1.77 -0.74 6.43
N ILE A 20 1.27 -1.96 6.60
CA ILE A 20 0.06 -2.27 7.38
C ILE A 20 0.33 -2.23 8.90
N LYS A 21 1.56 -2.57 9.34
CA LYS A 21 2.01 -2.52 10.75
C LYS A 21 1.06 -3.23 11.75
N LYS A 22 0.24 -4.17 11.27
CA LYS A 22 -0.70 -4.99 12.04
C LYS A 22 -0.68 -6.42 11.52
N TYR A 23 -0.97 -7.37 12.40
CA TYR A 23 -1.33 -8.72 11.99
C TYR A 23 -2.72 -8.68 11.38
N TRP A 24 -2.95 -9.46 10.34
CA TRP A 24 -4.27 -9.51 9.72
C TRP A 24 -4.52 -10.81 8.96
N PHE A 25 -5.77 -11.08 8.67
CA PHE A 25 -6.17 -12.04 7.64
C PHE A 25 -7.39 -11.51 6.91
N TYR A 26 -7.60 -12.03 5.71
CA TYR A 26 -8.83 -11.90 4.96
C TYR A 26 -9.36 -13.30 4.63
N ALA A 27 -10.66 -13.52 4.81
CA ALA A 27 -11.28 -14.80 4.50
C ALA A 27 -12.74 -14.63 4.10
N ASP A 28 -13.19 -15.42 3.13
CA ASP A 28 -14.60 -15.63 2.85
C ASP A 28 -15.22 -16.53 3.93
N VAL A 29 -15.56 -15.91 5.06
CA VAL A 29 -16.13 -16.61 6.22
C VAL A 29 -17.55 -17.12 5.96
N ALA A 30 -18.27 -16.53 5.00
CA ALA A 30 -19.59 -16.99 4.62
C ALA A 30 -19.49 -18.37 3.95
N ALA A 31 -18.61 -18.48 2.95
CA ALA A 31 -18.34 -19.75 2.29
C ALA A 31 -17.71 -20.78 3.24
N LEU A 32 -16.74 -20.37 4.08
CA LEU A 32 -16.11 -21.28 5.04
C LEU A 32 -17.12 -21.85 6.03
N LEU A 33 -18.03 -21.03 6.57
CA LEU A 33 -18.98 -21.46 7.60
C LEU A 33 -20.34 -21.88 7.03
N ASN A 34 -20.46 -22.01 5.71
CA ASN A 34 -21.69 -22.36 5.00
C ASN A 34 -22.89 -21.48 5.41
N GLN A 35 -22.67 -20.16 5.43
CA GLN A 35 -23.69 -19.15 5.73
C GLN A 35 -24.07 -18.41 4.44
N GLU A 36 -25.27 -17.85 4.41
CA GLU A 36 -25.77 -17.11 3.23
C GLU A 36 -25.06 -15.77 3.05
N THR A 37 -24.67 -15.13 4.15
CA THR A 37 -24.05 -13.80 4.12
C THR A 37 -22.85 -13.70 5.06
N THR A 38 -21.92 -12.82 4.72
CA THR A 38 -20.78 -12.46 5.57
C THR A 38 -21.23 -11.99 6.96
N GLU A 39 -22.31 -11.21 7.04
CA GLU A 39 -22.85 -10.71 8.32
C GLU A 39 -23.32 -11.83 9.25
N GLN A 40 -24.00 -12.85 8.71
CA GLN A 40 -24.43 -14.02 9.48
C GLN A 40 -23.21 -14.79 10.03
N ALA A 41 -22.21 -15.04 9.18
CA ALA A 41 -20.97 -15.70 9.59
C ALA A 41 -20.22 -14.89 10.68
N VAL A 42 -20.08 -13.57 10.51
CA VAL A 42 -19.45 -12.69 11.50
C VAL A 42 -20.23 -12.68 12.82
N SER A 43 -21.56 -12.70 12.78
CA SER A 43 -22.40 -12.77 13.98
C SER A 43 -22.17 -14.06 14.76
N LEU A 44 -22.06 -15.20 14.06
CA LEU A 44 -21.72 -16.50 14.65
C LEU A 44 -20.34 -16.47 15.33
N ILE A 45 -19.32 -15.96 14.63
CA ILE A 45 -17.96 -15.84 15.15
C ILE A 45 -17.93 -14.93 16.40
N ARG A 46 -18.61 -13.79 16.36
CA ARG A 46 -18.72 -12.86 17.50
C ARG A 46 -19.38 -13.50 18.72
N LYS A 47 -20.42 -14.31 18.52
CA LYS A 47 -21.09 -15.03 19.59
C LYS A 47 -20.13 -16.01 20.27
N GLU A 48 -19.39 -16.79 19.50
CA GLU A 48 -18.43 -17.76 20.00
C GLU A 48 -17.27 -17.08 20.77
N LEU A 49 -16.70 -16.02 20.19
CA LEU A 49 -15.68 -15.21 20.86
C LEU A 49 -16.17 -14.64 22.21
N LYS A 50 -17.40 -14.12 22.24
CA LYS A 50 -17.99 -13.59 23.47
C LYS A 50 -18.17 -14.66 24.55
N GLN A 51 -18.58 -15.87 24.17
CA GLN A 51 -18.72 -17.00 25.11
C GLN A 51 -17.39 -17.40 25.74
N ARG A 52 -16.29 -17.24 25.00
CA ARG A 52 -14.91 -17.49 25.47
C ARG A 52 -14.30 -16.32 26.23
N GLY A 53 -15.07 -15.26 26.50
CA GLY A 53 -14.61 -14.09 27.25
C GLY A 53 -13.76 -13.11 26.45
N PHE A 54 -13.69 -13.24 25.12
CA PHE A 54 -13.03 -12.23 24.29
C PHE A 54 -13.86 -10.94 24.24
N GLY A 55 -13.16 -9.81 24.28
CA GLY A 55 -13.76 -8.49 24.11
C GLY A 55 -14.30 -8.27 22.70
N ARG A 56 -14.80 -7.05 22.45
CA ARG A 56 -15.29 -6.66 21.12
C ARG A 56 -14.19 -6.76 20.08
N ILE A 57 -14.39 -7.63 19.09
CA ILE A 57 -13.56 -7.72 17.89
C ILE A 57 -14.26 -6.98 16.75
N ALA A 58 -13.61 -5.96 16.20
CA ALA A 58 -13.92 -5.36 14.91
C ALA A 58 -13.62 -6.34 13.78
N PHE A 59 -14.59 -6.47 12.89
CA PHE A 59 -14.51 -7.18 11.63
C PHE A 59 -14.82 -6.13 10.56
N ASP A 60 -13.97 -6.04 9.55
CA ASP A 60 -14.29 -5.28 8.35
C ASP A 60 -14.97 -6.25 7.40
N SER A 61 -16.24 -6.03 7.10
CA SER A 61 -17.04 -6.93 6.27
C SER A 61 -17.23 -6.28 4.92
N GLU A 62 -16.65 -6.89 3.89
CA GLU A 62 -16.81 -6.51 2.50
C GLU A 62 -17.75 -7.51 1.81
N ALA A 63 -18.14 -7.22 0.57
CA ALA A 63 -19.12 -8.02 -0.16
C ALA A 63 -18.65 -9.48 -0.38
N ASP A 64 -17.34 -9.72 -0.44
CA ASP A 64 -16.69 -10.97 -0.79
C ASP A 64 -15.97 -11.66 0.38
N GLY A 65 -16.05 -11.09 1.59
CA GLY A 65 -15.42 -11.70 2.76
C GLY A 65 -15.27 -10.76 3.94
N THR A 66 -14.45 -11.14 4.90
CA THR A 66 -14.16 -10.30 6.06
C THR A 66 -12.68 -10.26 6.36
N SER A 67 -12.21 -9.08 6.76
CA SER A 67 -10.87 -8.88 7.29
C SER A 67 -10.90 -8.65 8.80
N VAL A 68 -9.83 -9.12 9.45
CA VAL A 68 -9.58 -8.90 10.87
C VAL A 68 -8.14 -8.43 11.01
N SER A 69 -7.92 -7.26 11.64
CA SER A 69 -6.57 -6.71 11.81
C SER A 69 -6.33 -6.12 13.20
N TYR A 70 -5.22 -6.50 13.84
CA TYR A 70 -4.80 -5.99 15.15
C TYR A 70 -3.28 -5.89 15.24
N ARG A 71 -2.79 -4.96 16.07
CA ARG A 71 -1.36 -4.94 16.47
C ARG A 71 -0.99 -6.14 17.35
N ASP A 72 -1.96 -6.64 18.10
CA ASP A 72 -1.83 -7.83 18.94
C ASP A 72 -2.10 -9.08 18.09
N GLY A 73 -1.03 -9.77 17.68
CA GLY A 73 -1.13 -10.97 16.87
C GLY A 73 -1.87 -12.12 17.56
N GLN A 74 -1.83 -12.21 18.89
CA GLN A 74 -2.56 -13.24 19.63
C GLN A 74 -4.07 -13.09 19.41
N LYS A 75 -4.60 -11.85 19.41
CA LYS A 75 -6.02 -11.63 19.09
C LYS A 75 -6.40 -12.13 17.71
N VAL A 76 -5.57 -11.87 16.70
CA VAL A 76 -5.83 -12.32 15.32
C VAL A 76 -5.83 -13.84 15.26
N PHE A 77 -4.90 -14.49 15.96
CA PHE A 77 -4.82 -15.94 16.05
C PHE A 77 -6.03 -16.57 16.73
N GLU A 78 -6.51 -16.02 17.84
CA GLU A 78 -7.70 -16.57 18.52
C GLU A 78 -8.96 -16.46 17.66
N VAL A 79 -9.11 -15.37 16.90
CA VAL A 79 -10.22 -15.23 15.95
C VAL A 79 -10.10 -16.28 14.84
N ALA A 80 -8.91 -16.45 14.28
CA ALA A 80 -8.66 -17.47 13.26
C ALA A 80 -8.87 -18.91 13.79
N ALA A 81 -8.52 -19.17 15.06
CA ALA A 81 -8.77 -20.44 15.74
C ALA A 81 -10.27 -20.73 15.84
N VAL A 82 -11.05 -19.75 16.31
CA VAL A 82 -12.52 -19.86 16.39
C VAL A 82 -13.13 -20.15 15.03
N ILE A 83 -12.69 -19.48 13.96
CA ILE A 83 -13.22 -19.75 12.62
C ILE A 83 -12.91 -21.18 12.17
N ASN A 84 -11.69 -21.67 12.40
CA ASN A 84 -11.34 -23.05 12.03
C ASN A 84 -12.10 -24.11 12.85
N GLU A 85 -12.33 -23.85 14.14
CA GLU A 85 -13.13 -24.71 15.01
C GLU A 85 -14.61 -24.73 14.61
N LEU A 86 -15.17 -23.59 14.20
CA LEU A 86 -16.53 -23.51 13.66
C LEU A 86 -16.64 -24.20 12.29
N TYR A 87 -15.60 -24.11 11.45
CA TYR A 87 -15.53 -24.80 10.17
C TYR A 87 -15.43 -26.32 10.34
N ASN A 88 -14.60 -26.78 11.27
CA ASN A 88 -14.41 -28.18 11.58
C ASN A 88 -14.32 -28.38 13.10
N PRO A 89 -15.38 -28.87 13.76
CA PRO A 89 -15.38 -29.08 15.21
C PRO A 89 -14.31 -30.04 15.73
N SER A 90 -13.75 -30.89 14.86
CA SER A 90 -12.62 -31.78 15.20
C SER A 90 -11.26 -31.08 15.12
N PHE A 91 -11.20 -29.88 14.53
CA PHE A 91 -10.00 -29.06 14.54
C PHE A 91 -9.86 -28.42 15.91
N MET A 92 -8.97 -28.93 16.74
CA MET A 92 -8.61 -28.30 18.00
C MET A 92 -7.22 -27.68 17.88
N VAL A 93 -7.11 -26.40 18.22
CA VAL A 93 -5.79 -25.74 18.25
C VAL A 93 -5.00 -26.28 19.44
N SER A 94 -3.96 -27.08 19.13
CA SER A 94 -3.08 -27.65 20.14
C SER A 94 -2.27 -26.56 20.87
N GLN A 95 -1.83 -26.87 22.10
CA GLN A 95 -0.97 -25.97 22.86
C GLN A 95 0.37 -25.72 22.13
N GLU A 96 0.91 -26.76 21.49
CA GLU A 96 2.12 -26.65 20.66
C GLU A 96 1.97 -25.62 19.54
N LEU A 97 0.81 -25.58 18.86
CA LEU A 97 0.57 -24.62 17.79
C LEU A 97 0.44 -23.18 18.32
N ARG A 98 -0.17 -23.01 19.50
CA ARG A 98 -0.26 -21.73 20.21
C ARG A 98 1.13 -21.21 20.59
N ASP A 99 1.96 -22.10 21.13
CA ASP A 99 3.31 -21.75 21.58
C ASP A 99 4.23 -21.45 20.39
N SER A 100 4.12 -22.22 19.30
CA SER A 100 4.81 -21.93 18.03
C SER A 100 4.44 -20.53 17.50
N PHE A 101 3.16 -20.18 17.45
CA PHE A 101 2.76 -18.85 16.99
C PHE A 101 3.21 -17.71 17.93
N LYS A 102 3.18 -17.94 19.25
CA LYS A 102 3.74 -16.99 20.23
C LYS A 102 5.23 -16.75 20.01
N GLU A 103 5.98 -17.82 19.77
CA GLU A 103 7.41 -17.74 19.47
C GLU A 103 7.66 -16.97 18.17
N GLU A 104 6.85 -17.20 17.14
CA GLU A 104 6.95 -16.41 15.89
C GLU A 104 6.70 -14.93 16.14
N ILE A 105 5.66 -14.55 16.89
CA ILE A 105 5.40 -13.15 17.22
C ILE A 105 6.55 -12.53 18.01
N ALA A 106 7.08 -13.23 19.02
CA ALA A 106 8.13 -12.72 19.88
C ALA A 106 9.44 -12.47 19.12
N ASN A 107 9.72 -13.30 18.12
CA ASN A 107 10.94 -13.21 17.31
C ASN A 107 10.79 -12.32 16.07
N TYR A 108 9.56 -11.99 15.68
CA TYR A 108 9.32 -11.22 14.47
C TYR A 108 9.63 -9.74 14.65
N LYS A 109 10.53 -9.24 13.80
CA LYS A 109 10.80 -7.80 13.68
C LYS A 109 10.11 -7.27 12.44
N ILE A 110 9.22 -6.31 12.63
CA ILE A 110 8.54 -5.62 11.54
C ILE A 110 9.61 -4.99 10.64
N PRO A 111 9.62 -5.30 9.32
CA PRO A 111 10.53 -4.66 8.38
C PRO A 111 10.40 -3.15 8.44
N LYS A 112 11.52 -2.44 8.41
CA LYS A 112 11.52 -0.98 8.36
C LYS A 112 11.16 -0.53 6.96
N GLY A 113 10.12 0.29 6.83
CA GLY A 113 9.79 0.96 5.59
C GLY A 113 10.81 2.02 5.20
N GLN A 114 10.77 2.40 3.93
CA GLN A 114 11.53 3.54 3.43
C GLN A 114 10.95 4.85 3.99
N ASN A 115 11.81 5.72 4.49
CA ASN A 115 11.40 7.07 4.87
C ASN A 115 11.52 7.99 3.66
N TYR A 116 10.63 8.95 3.56
CA TYR A 116 10.59 9.93 2.49
C TYR A 116 10.05 11.27 3.00
N LYS A 117 10.33 12.36 2.29
CA LYS A 117 9.84 13.70 2.60
C LYS A 117 9.61 14.50 1.32
N ILE A 118 8.85 15.60 1.44
CA ILE A 118 8.70 16.57 0.36
C ILE A 118 10.09 17.03 -0.14
N GLY A 119 10.25 17.08 -1.46
CA GLY A 119 11.49 17.40 -2.15
C GLY A 119 12.32 16.18 -2.57
N ASP A 120 12.09 15.01 -1.96
CA ASP A 120 12.79 13.77 -2.31
C ASP A 120 12.49 13.33 -3.75
N LYS A 121 13.50 12.72 -4.37
CA LYS A 121 13.34 12.04 -5.66
C LYS A 121 12.92 10.60 -5.41
N ILE A 122 12.04 10.09 -6.25
CA ILE A 122 11.61 8.71 -6.21
C ILE A 122 11.86 8.10 -7.58
N ILE A 123 12.64 7.04 -7.61
CA ILE A 123 12.96 6.26 -8.80
C ILE A 123 11.89 5.19 -8.97
N VAL A 124 11.30 5.18 -10.16
CA VAL A 124 10.24 4.25 -10.56
C VAL A 124 10.80 3.36 -11.67
N PRO A 125 10.98 2.04 -11.45
CA PRO A 125 11.31 1.12 -12.54
C PRO A 125 10.07 0.93 -13.43
N ASP A 126 10.28 0.62 -14.71
CA ASP A 126 9.21 0.09 -15.56
C ASP A 126 8.82 -1.34 -15.16
N SER A 127 7.76 -1.86 -15.77
CA SER A 127 7.21 -3.19 -15.45
C SER A 127 8.21 -4.35 -15.66
N HIS A 128 9.24 -4.14 -16.48
CA HIS A 128 10.29 -5.11 -16.79
C HIS A 128 11.63 -4.80 -16.12
N ASN A 129 11.70 -3.78 -15.26
CA ASN A 129 12.92 -3.31 -14.58
C ASN A 129 14.10 -3.07 -15.54
N THR A 130 13.80 -2.62 -16.75
CA THR A 130 14.71 -2.33 -17.86
C THR A 130 14.99 -0.83 -17.99
N TYR A 131 13.98 -0.01 -17.71
CA TYR A 131 14.10 1.44 -17.70
C TYR A 131 13.72 1.99 -16.33
N PHE A 132 14.35 3.11 -15.98
CA PHE A 132 14.10 3.81 -14.73
C PHE A 132 13.64 5.24 -15.02
N HIS A 133 12.65 5.66 -14.28
CA HIS A 133 12.03 6.96 -14.36
C HIS A 133 12.15 7.67 -13.02
N ILE A 134 11.91 8.98 -13.01
CA ILE A 134 11.99 9.78 -11.79
C ILE A 134 10.71 10.58 -11.62
N MET A 135 10.22 10.60 -10.39
CA MET A 135 9.26 11.58 -9.90
C MET A 135 9.85 12.34 -8.71
N GLN A 136 9.34 13.52 -8.42
CA GLN A 136 9.67 14.27 -7.20
C GLN A 136 8.42 14.42 -6.34
N MET A 137 8.55 14.13 -5.04
CA MET A 137 7.49 14.40 -4.09
C MET A 137 7.39 15.91 -3.86
N ILE A 138 6.20 16.46 -4.07
CA ILE A 138 5.93 17.90 -3.96
C ILE A 138 4.97 18.25 -2.84
N ASP A 139 4.17 17.28 -2.37
CA ASP A 139 3.23 17.48 -1.27
C ASP A 139 2.76 16.14 -0.67
N GLU A 140 2.01 16.20 0.42
CA GLU A 140 1.31 15.08 1.06
C GLU A 140 -0.16 15.44 1.28
N TYR A 141 -1.07 14.53 0.90
CA TYR A 141 -2.51 14.74 1.06
C TYR A 141 -3.19 13.47 1.58
N GLU A 142 -3.80 13.56 2.77
CA GLU A 142 -4.55 12.45 3.40
C GLU A 142 -3.79 11.11 3.44
N GLY A 143 -2.48 11.14 3.70
CA GLY A 143 -1.63 9.94 3.73
C GLY A 143 -1.22 9.41 2.36
N SER A 144 -1.43 10.20 1.30
CA SER A 144 -0.97 9.93 -0.06
C SER A 144 0.14 10.89 -0.46
N ALA A 145 1.10 10.40 -1.25
CA ALA A 145 2.17 11.24 -1.78
C ALA A 145 1.68 11.94 -3.05
N VAL A 146 1.96 13.24 -3.16
CA VAL A 146 1.68 14.01 -4.38
C VAL A 146 3.00 14.27 -5.08
N CYS A 147 3.10 13.82 -6.34
CA CYS A 147 4.33 13.82 -7.10
C CYS A 147 4.17 14.49 -8.47
N ILE A 148 5.27 15.09 -8.94
CA ILE A 148 5.45 15.46 -10.36
C ILE A 148 6.34 14.43 -11.04
N LEU A 149 6.04 14.12 -12.31
CA LEU A 149 6.72 13.07 -13.07
C LEU A 149 7.56 13.69 -14.19
N PHE A 150 8.82 13.24 -14.31
CA PHE A 150 9.75 13.70 -15.34
C PHE A 150 9.76 12.77 -16.55
N ASN A 151 9.82 13.32 -17.76
CA ASN A 151 9.85 12.55 -19.02
C ASN A 151 11.23 12.00 -19.38
N LYS A 152 12.22 12.13 -18.48
CA LYS A 152 13.55 11.54 -18.66
C LYS A 152 13.52 10.04 -18.37
N VAL A 153 14.27 9.29 -19.17
CA VAL A 153 14.37 7.83 -19.10
C VAL A 153 15.84 7.47 -18.90
N TYR A 154 16.10 6.61 -17.93
CA TYR A 154 17.43 6.15 -17.56
C TYR A 154 17.54 4.64 -17.79
N LYS A 155 18.73 4.16 -18.16
CA LYS A 155 18.96 2.72 -18.38
C LYS A 155 19.51 2.01 -17.15
N GLY A 156 19.97 2.77 -16.16
CA GLY A 156 20.47 2.24 -14.90
C GLY A 156 19.93 3.00 -13.69
N MET A 157 19.69 2.27 -12.61
CA MET A 157 19.23 2.87 -11.34
C MET A 157 20.24 3.88 -10.78
N ASP A 158 21.54 3.64 -10.93
CA ASP A 158 22.58 4.56 -10.45
C ASP A 158 22.63 5.86 -11.27
N GLU A 159 22.34 5.77 -12.57
CA GLU A 159 22.20 6.92 -13.47
C GLU A 159 20.99 7.77 -13.07
N ALA A 160 19.83 7.12 -12.80
CA ALA A 160 18.65 7.80 -12.29
C ALA A 160 18.92 8.45 -10.92
N ALA A 161 19.61 7.75 -10.01
CA ALA A 161 19.89 8.26 -8.67
C ALA A 161 20.78 9.51 -8.67
N SER A 162 21.70 9.60 -9.63
CA SER A 162 22.64 10.71 -9.77
C SER A 162 22.06 11.95 -10.46
N ALA A 163 20.87 11.86 -11.08
CA ALA A 163 20.22 13.01 -11.71
C ALA A 163 19.87 14.12 -10.70
N GLU A 164 20.27 15.36 -10.98
CA GLU A 164 20.12 16.50 -10.08
C GLU A 164 18.87 17.35 -10.41
N ILE A 165 18.11 17.74 -9.39
CA ILE A 165 16.99 18.68 -9.52
C ILE A 165 17.53 20.08 -9.78
N GLY A 166 16.98 20.78 -10.77
CA GLY A 166 17.43 22.10 -11.19
C GLY A 166 18.61 22.08 -12.18
N LYS A 167 19.09 20.89 -12.56
CA LYS A 167 20.13 20.71 -13.58
C LYS A 167 19.72 19.69 -14.63
N ASP A 168 19.49 18.45 -14.21
CA ASP A 168 19.02 17.38 -15.08
C ASP A 168 17.50 17.32 -15.09
N LEU A 169 16.88 17.46 -13.92
CA LEU A 169 15.44 17.43 -13.73
C LEU A 169 14.95 18.87 -13.62
N LEU A 170 14.42 19.37 -14.74
CA LEU A 170 13.97 20.75 -14.91
C LEU A 170 12.45 20.78 -15.08
N LYS A 171 11.85 21.95 -14.85
CA LYS A 171 10.39 22.13 -14.97
C LYS A 171 9.88 21.71 -16.35
N GLU A 172 10.60 22.04 -17.41
CA GLU A 172 10.25 21.68 -18.80
C GLU A 172 10.27 20.17 -19.07
N HIS A 173 10.91 19.39 -18.20
CA HIS A 173 10.90 17.93 -18.28
C HIS A 173 9.72 17.31 -17.52
N VAL A 174 8.91 18.10 -16.81
CA VAL A 174 7.73 17.60 -16.10
C VAL A 174 6.58 17.44 -17.08
N PHE A 175 6.04 16.23 -17.19
CA PHE A 175 4.94 15.94 -18.12
C PHE A 175 3.61 15.64 -17.42
N ALA A 176 3.61 15.26 -16.14
CA ALA A 176 2.39 14.93 -15.41
C ALA A 176 2.54 15.18 -13.90
N ALA A 177 1.41 15.19 -13.21
CA ALA A 177 1.34 15.19 -11.75
C ALA A 177 0.28 14.18 -11.27
N MET A 178 0.56 13.50 -10.17
CA MET A 178 -0.29 12.46 -9.61
C MET A 178 -0.28 12.46 -8.09
N CYS A 179 -1.40 12.07 -7.49
CA CYS A 179 -1.48 11.64 -6.09
C CYS A 179 -1.47 10.10 -6.07
N LEU A 180 -0.64 9.49 -5.22
CA LEU A 180 -0.43 8.05 -5.19
C LEU A 180 -0.42 7.49 -3.77
N GLN A 181 -0.81 6.23 -3.64
CA GLN A 181 -0.74 5.53 -2.36
C GLN A 181 0.72 5.41 -1.90
N GLU A 182 0.99 5.73 -0.64
CA GLU A 182 2.36 5.70 -0.09
C GLU A 182 2.93 4.28 0.07
N SER A 183 2.09 3.25 0.03
CA SER A 183 2.46 1.85 0.22
C SER A 183 3.66 1.44 -0.65
N TYR A 184 3.65 1.85 -1.92
CA TYR A 184 4.68 1.55 -2.92
C TYR A 184 6.00 2.29 -2.71
N ILE A 185 5.96 3.41 -1.99
CA ILE A 185 7.16 4.14 -1.59
C ILE A 185 7.74 3.46 -0.34
N ILE A 186 6.87 3.09 0.61
CA ILE A 186 7.25 2.52 1.91
C ILE A 186 7.81 1.10 1.79
N ASP A 187 7.28 0.30 0.87
CA ASP A 187 7.62 -1.13 0.72
C ASP A 187 8.83 -1.41 -0.19
N TYR A 188 9.51 -0.35 -0.66
CA TYR A 188 10.65 -0.38 -1.58
C TYR A 188 10.31 -0.83 -3.01
N THR A 189 9.04 -0.86 -3.42
CA THR A 189 8.67 -1.00 -4.83
C THR A 189 9.28 0.15 -5.64
N PHE A 190 9.18 1.37 -5.12
CA PHE A 190 9.91 2.54 -5.63
C PHE A 190 11.04 2.93 -4.68
N LYS A 191 12.15 3.41 -5.24
CA LYS A 191 13.35 3.77 -4.47
C LYS A 191 13.40 5.26 -4.22
N VAL A 192 13.41 5.66 -2.95
CA VAL A 192 13.59 7.06 -2.55
C VAL A 192 15.07 7.39 -2.53
N ILE A 193 15.40 8.50 -3.17
CA ILE A 193 16.71 9.16 -3.09
C ILE A 193 16.50 10.45 -2.34
N SER A 194 16.88 10.45 -1.06
CA SER A 194 16.73 11.61 -0.21
C SER A 194 17.45 12.82 -0.80
N SER A 195 16.72 13.92 -0.86
CA SER A 195 17.16 15.16 -1.46
C SER A 195 17.05 16.28 -0.45
N ASN A 196 17.97 17.24 -0.50
CA ASN A 196 17.83 18.51 0.21
C ASN A 196 17.35 19.63 -0.73
N HIS A 197 16.96 19.29 -1.96
CA HIS A 197 16.39 20.25 -2.88
C HIS A 197 14.94 20.56 -2.54
N GLU A 198 14.58 21.83 -2.67
CA GLU A 198 13.18 22.26 -2.65
C GLU A 198 12.41 21.60 -3.80
N PRO A 199 11.11 21.33 -3.61
CA PRO A 199 10.26 20.86 -4.69
C PRO A 199 10.14 21.89 -5.81
N LEU A 200 10.22 21.44 -7.08
CA LEU A 200 10.09 22.32 -8.26
C LEU A 200 8.69 22.92 -8.41
N ALA A 201 7.70 22.32 -7.76
CA ALA A 201 6.33 22.76 -7.77
C ALA A 201 5.71 22.61 -6.38
N ARG A 202 4.61 23.31 -6.15
CA ARG A 202 3.75 23.17 -4.98
C ARG A 202 2.31 23.04 -5.44
N VAL A 203 1.50 22.29 -4.70
CA VAL A 203 0.08 22.14 -5.02
C VAL A 203 -0.66 23.45 -4.76
N LEU A 204 -1.51 23.84 -5.71
CA LEU A 204 -2.40 24.99 -5.61
C LEU A 204 -3.69 24.59 -4.88
N TYR A 205 -3.79 24.96 -3.61
CA TYR A 205 -5.01 24.78 -2.83
C TYR A 205 -5.99 25.92 -3.10
N THR A 206 -7.18 25.58 -3.59
CA THR A 206 -8.26 26.54 -3.82
C THR A 206 -9.56 26.00 -3.23
N ASN A 207 -10.59 26.84 -3.12
CA ASN A 207 -11.93 26.41 -2.69
C ASN A 207 -12.65 25.55 -3.74
N ARG A 208 -12.03 25.28 -4.90
CA ARG A 208 -12.57 24.43 -5.95
C ARG A 208 -11.95 23.04 -5.87
N ARG A 209 -12.71 22.06 -6.37
CA ARG A 209 -12.31 20.67 -6.50
C ARG A 209 -10.94 20.56 -7.18
N ASN A 210 -10.00 19.86 -6.55
CA ASN A 210 -8.65 19.66 -7.06
C ASN A 210 -8.49 18.19 -7.49
N ARG A 211 -8.66 17.94 -8.79
CA ARG A 211 -8.58 16.57 -9.34
C ARG A 211 -7.20 15.92 -9.18
N LEU A 212 -6.15 16.69 -8.91
CA LEU A 212 -4.84 16.10 -8.56
C LEU A 212 -4.92 15.36 -7.23
N LEU A 213 -5.65 15.91 -6.25
CA LEU A 213 -5.73 15.37 -4.89
C LEU A 213 -6.88 14.37 -4.72
N ASP A 214 -7.99 14.58 -5.42
CA ASP A 214 -9.18 13.72 -5.29
C ASP A 214 -9.01 12.30 -5.87
N GLU A 215 -8.00 12.11 -6.71
CA GLU A 215 -7.74 10.84 -7.39
C GLU A 215 -6.40 10.29 -6.92
N THR A 216 -6.45 9.24 -6.10
CA THR A 216 -5.26 8.53 -5.63
C THR A 216 -5.06 7.26 -6.45
N PHE A 217 -3.87 7.09 -7.03
CA PHE A 217 -3.56 5.99 -7.93
C PHE A 217 -2.68 4.91 -7.27
N PRO A 218 -2.84 3.64 -7.69
CA PRO A 218 -1.89 2.57 -7.38
C PRO A 218 -0.61 2.67 -8.25
N ASP A 219 0.38 1.82 -7.96
CA ASP A 219 1.66 1.74 -8.67
C ASP A 219 1.55 1.43 -10.17
N ILE A 220 0.69 0.47 -10.54
CA ILE A 220 0.52 0.01 -11.92
C ILE A 220 0.20 1.20 -12.83
N SER A 221 -0.64 2.13 -12.35
CA SER A 221 -1.02 3.33 -13.10
C SER A 221 0.16 4.29 -13.33
N ILE A 222 1.13 4.35 -12.42
CA ILE A 222 2.31 5.21 -12.55
C ILE A 222 3.29 4.62 -13.57
N GLN A 223 3.56 3.32 -13.47
CA GLN A 223 4.42 2.63 -14.44
C GLN A 223 3.82 2.68 -15.85
N GLU A 224 2.50 2.44 -15.97
CA GLU A 224 1.76 2.59 -17.22
C GLU A 224 1.90 4.02 -17.78
N LEU A 225 1.76 5.05 -16.94
CA LEU A 225 1.86 6.43 -17.39
C LEU A 225 3.26 6.78 -17.94
N PHE A 226 4.33 6.29 -17.29
CA PHE A 226 5.69 6.44 -17.83
C PHE A 226 5.90 5.69 -19.15
N GLU A 227 5.33 4.48 -19.28
CA GLU A 227 5.36 3.72 -20.53
C GLU A 227 4.61 4.44 -21.66
N LEU A 228 3.45 5.03 -21.37
CA LEU A 228 2.67 5.83 -22.30
C LEU A 228 3.45 7.08 -22.76
N GLU A 229 4.09 7.81 -21.84
CA GLU A 229 4.95 8.97 -22.18
C GLU A 229 6.11 8.54 -23.06
N ARG A 230 6.82 7.46 -22.69
CA ARG A 230 7.98 6.95 -23.45
C ARG A 230 7.61 6.54 -24.87
N ASN A 231 6.42 5.97 -25.07
CA ASN A 231 5.93 5.55 -26.37
C ASN A 231 5.18 6.66 -27.14
N ALA A 232 5.15 7.89 -26.61
CA ALA A 232 4.37 9.01 -27.15
C ALA A 232 2.89 8.66 -27.41
N ALA A 233 2.33 7.79 -26.58
CA ALA A 233 0.96 7.32 -26.72
C ALA A 233 -0.03 8.40 -26.28
N ASN A 234 -1.08 8.60 -27.07
CA ASN A 234 -2.12 9.59 -26.79
C ASN A 234 -3.38 8.89 -26.26
N SER A 235 -3.39 8.60 -24.96
CA SER A 235 -4.55 8.04 -24.24
C SER A 235 -5.28 9.13 -23.44
N ASP A 236 -6.53 8.87 -23.06
CA ASP A 236 -7.27 9.81 -22.21
C ASP A 236 -6.66 9.91 -20.81
N PHE A 237 -6.18 8.79 -20.25
CA PHE A 237 -5.42 8.77 -19.01
C PHE A 237 -4.19 9.69 -19.04
N MET A 238 -3.47 9.72 -20.16
CA MET A 238 -2.32 10.62 -20.35
C MET A 238 -2.74 12.09 -20.44
N LYS A 239 -3.82 12.40 -21.17
CA LYS A 239 -4.35 13.77 -21.26
C LYS A 239 -4.81 14.28 -19.90
N GLU A 240 -5.53 13.48 -19.14
CA GLU A 240 -6.02 13.82 -17.80
C GLU A 240 -4.85 14.06 -16.83
N SER A 241 -3.84 13.20 -16.86
CA SER A 241 -2.64 13.34 -16.02
C SER A 241 -1.83 14.60 -16.35
N ARG A 242 -1.75 14.99 -17.63
CA ARG A 242 -1.15 16.27 -18.06
C ARG A 242 -1.97 17.48 -17.61
N GLN A 243 -3.30 17.40 -17.67
CA GLN A 243 -4.18 18.50 -17.20
C GLN A 243 -3.99 18.80 -15.71
N LYS A 244 -3.59 17.81 -14.91
CA LYS A 244 -3.33 17.99 -13.47
C LYS A 244 -2.18 18.96 -13.17
N LEU A 245 -1.29 19.22 -14.12
CA LEU A 245 -0.25 20.26 -13.99
C LEU A 245 -0.83 21.67 -13.78
N SER A 246 -2.09 21.91 -14.19
CA SER A 246 -2.76 23.19 -13.94
C SER A 246 -3.06 23.46 -12.45
N TYR A 247 -3.01 22.44 -11.60
CA TYR A 247 -3.16 22.56 -10.15
C TYR A 247 -1.83 22.81 -9.42
N LEU A 248 -0.77 23.19 -10.14
CA LEU A 248 0.55 23.43 -9.57
C LEU A 248 0.96 24.89 -9.69
N THR A 249 1.68 25.37 -8.69
CA THR A 249 2.48 26.59 -8.76
C THR A 249 3.96 26.20 -8.82
N TRP A 250 4.69 26.77 -9.76
CA TRP A 250 6.10 26.43 -9.97
C TRP A 250 7.01 27.28 -9.10
N SER A 251 8.00 26.66 -8.49
CA SER A 251 9.10 27.34 -7.82
C SER A 251 9.95 28.09 -8.86
N ASN A 252 10.44 29.27 -8.50
CA ASN A 252 11.36 30.06 -9.34
C ASN A 252 12.77 29.50 -9.29
#